data_AF-G3VWV5-F1
#
_entry.id   AF-G3VWV5-F1
#
_cell.length_a   1.000
_cell.length_b   1.000
_cell.length_c   1.000
_cell.angle_alpha   90.00
_cell.angle_beta   90.00
_cell.angle_gamma   90.00
#
_symmetry.space_group_name_H-M   'P 1'
#
loop_
_entity.id
_entity.type
_entity.pdbx_description
1 polymer ?
#
loop_
_entity_poly.entity_id
_entity_poly.type
_entity_poly.pdbx_seq_one_letter_code
_entity_poly.pdbx_strand_id
1 'polypeptide(L)' 'MKMFNYIFTLLFFLAFPLPARFGLDDGVMDASTCWKILGHCRKVCYKNEMQIGSCPAPKNMCCIYQPITRDD' A
#
# COMPACT_ATOMS: atom_id res chain seq x y z
N MET A 1 -17.03 5.09 38.54
CA MET A 1 -15.82 5.14 37.69
C MET A 1 -15.91 4.08 36.58
N LYS A 2 -16.73 4.33 35.55
CA LYS A 2 -16.91 3.44 34.37
C LYS A 2 -17.20 4.27 33.11
N MET A 3 -17.95 5.37 33.28
CA MET A 3 -18.23 6.36 32.23
C MET A 3 -16.98 7.02 31.64
N PHE A 4 -15.97 7.30 32.47
CA PHE A 4 -14.75 7.97 31.99
C PHE A 4 -13.96 7.10 31.00
N ASN A 5 -13.89 5.78 31.24
CA ASN A 5 -13.26 4.85 30.31
C ASN A 5 -13.99 4.81 28.96
N TYR A 6 -15.33 4.86 28.98
CA TYR A 6 -16.11 4.85 27.74
C TYR A 6 -15.86 6.10 26.89
N ILE A 7 -15.78 7.27 27.54
CA ILE A 7 -15.46 8.54 26.86
C ILE A 7 -14.04 8.48 26.28
N PHE A 8 -13.07 7.96 27.02
CA PHE A 8 -11.69 7.82 26.53
C PHE A 8 -11.60 6.87 25.33
N THR A 9 -12.30 5.74 25.37
CA THR A 9 -12.36 4.80 24.25
C THR A 9 -12.98 5.47 23.02
N LEU A 10 -14.11 6.18 23.19
CA LEU A 10 -14.79 6.87 22.10
C LEU A 10 -13.93 7.98 21.48
N LEU A 11 -13.20 8.74 22.30
CA LEU A 11 -12.23 9.74 21.83
C LEU A 11 -11.05 9.11 21.09
N PHE A 12 -10.58 7.93 21.53
CA PHE A 12 -9.51 7.21 20.86
C PHE A 12 -9.95 6.72 19.48
N PHE A 13 -11.18 6.22 19.34
CA PHE A 13 -11.75 5.83 18.05
C PHE A 13 -11.99 7.02 17.09
N LEU A 14 -12.25 8.21 17.62
CA LEU A 14 -12.41 9.43 16.82
C LEU A 14 -11.07 10.08 16.43
N ALA A 15 -10.09 10.08 17.33
CA ALA A 15 -8.77 10.66 17.09
C ALA A 15 -7.85 9.76 16.28
N PHE A 16 -8.03 8.44 16.41
CA PHE A 16 -7.39 7.44 15.59
C PHE A 16 -8.48 6.74 14.79
N PRO A 17 -8.88 7.25 13.61
CA PRO A 17 -9.46 6.35 12.63
C PRO A 17 -8.46 5.21 12.50
N LEU A 18 -8.86 4.00 12.88
CA LEU A 18 -8.00 2.84 12.73
C LEU A 18 -7.42 2.94 11.33
N PRO A 19 -6.11 2.70 11.15
CA PRO A 19 -5.62 2.40 9.84
C PRO A 19 -6.34 1.11 9.42
N ALA A 20 -7.51 1.25 8.82
CA ALA A 20 -7.87 0.50 7.64
C ALA A 20 -6.85 0.85 6.54
N ARG A 21 -5.56 0.67 6.85
CA ARG A 21 -4.46 0.55 5.91
C ARG A 21 -4.48 -0.90 5.43
N PHE A 22 -5.65 -1.30 4.96
CA PHE A 22 -5.83 -2.36 4.01
C PHE A 22 -6.63 -1.70 2.89
N GLY A 23 -5.92 -1.05 1.95
CA GLY A 23 -6.46 -0.73 0.63
C GLY A 23 -6.87 0.71 0.31
N LEU A 24 -6.53 1.73 1.11
CA LEU A 24 -6.84 3.14 0.79
C LEU A 24 -5.61 4.03 0.52
N ASP A 25 -4.52 3.41 0.11
CA ASP A 25 -3.42 4.06 -0.63
C ASP A 25 -2.95 3.15 -1.78
N ASP A 26 -3.85 2.31 -2.31
CA ASP A 26 -3.77 1.85 -3.70
C ASP A 26 -4.23 3.03 -4.57
N GLY A 27 -3.46 4.11 -4.55
CA GLY A 27 -3.57 5.11 -5.60
C GLY A 27 -3.35 4.33 -6.88
N VAL A 28 -4.42 4.14 -7.67
CA VAL A 28 -4.38 3.44 -8.96
C VAL A 28 -3.23 4.07 -9.73
N MET A 29 -2.10 3.37 -9.73
CA MET A 29 -0.89 3.90 -10.31
C MET A 29 -1.12 3.64 -11.77
N ASP A 30 -1.43 4.70 -12.51
CA ASP A 30 -1.67 4.58 -13.95
C ASP A 30 -0.55 3.72 -14.55
N ALA A 31 -0.92 2.83 -15.47
CA ALA A 31 0.06 1.94 -16.09
C ALA A 31 1.25 2.72 -16.67
N SER A 32 1.02 3.98 -17.07
CA SER A 32 2.03 4.93 -17.51
C SER A 32 3.03 5.31 -16.39
N THR A 33 2.58 5.51 -15.16
CA THR A 33 3.42 5.79 -14.00
C THR A 33 4.26 4.57 -13.61
N CYS A 34 3.67 3.37 -13.66
CA CYS A 34 4.41 2.12 -13.45
C CYS A 34 5.53 1.94 -14.49
N TRP A 35 5.24 2.22 -15.76
CA TRP A 35 6.26 2.20 -16.83
C TRP A 35 7.31 3.30 -16.69
N LYS A 36 6.94 4.51 -16.25
CA LYS A 36 7.88 5.63 -16.06
C LYS A 36 8.99 5.31 -15.06
N ILE A 37 8.69 4.51 -14.04
CA ILE A 37 9.67 4.07 -13.03
C ILE A 37 10.33 2.73 -13.39
N LEU A 38 10.29 2.32 -14.67
CA LEU A 38 10.82 1.05 -15.16
C LEU A 38 10.18 -0.18 -14.49
N GLY A 39 8.97 -0.04 -13.98
CA GLY A 39 8.15 -1.13 -13.47
C GLY A 39 7.29 -1.78 -14.57
N HIS A 40 6.80 -2.98 -14.31
CA HIS A 40 5.92 -3.73 -15.18
C HIS A 40 4.63 -4.15 -14.46
N CYS A 41 3.49 -3.98 -15.13
CA CYS A 41 2.21 -4.48 -14.63
C CYS A 41 2.10 -6.01 -14.85
N ARG A 42 1.98 -6.77 -13.76
CA ARG A 42 1.84 -8.24 -13.79
C ARG A 42 0.82 -8.70 -12.76
N LYS A 43 0.22 -9.88 -12.95
CA LYS A 43 -0.69 -10.46 -11.94
C LYS A 43 0.03 -10.86 -10.65
N VAL A 44 1.29 -11.27 -10.77
CA VAL A 44 2.18 -11.67 -9.68
C VAL A 44 3.58 -11.19 -10.05
N CYS A 45 4.29 -10.53 -9.13
CA CYS A 45 5.67 -10.11 -9.33
C CYS A 45 6.62 -11.31 -9.28
N TYR A 46 7.72 -11.24 -10.02
CA TYR A 46 8.77 -12.26 -9.90
C TYR A 46 9.50 -12.16 -8.55
N LYS A 47 10.22 -13.21 -8.15
CA LYS A 47 10.94 -13.25 -6.86
C LYS A 47 12.03 -12.18 -6.72
N ASN A 48 12.51 -11.65 -7.83
CA ASN A 48 13.51 -10.57 -7.95
C ASN A 48 12.85 -9.19 -8.15
N GLU A 49 11.53 -9.12 -8.08
CA GLU A 49 10.76 -7.89 -8.22
C GLU A 49 9.99 -7.59 -6.93
N MET A 50 9.81 -6.31 -6.65
CA MET A 50 9.02 -5.82 -5.52
C MET A 50 7.70 -5.23 -6.02
N GLN A 51 6.61 -5.57 -5.33
CA GLN A 51 5.31 -4.93 -5.56
C GLN A 51 5.33 -3.52 -4.95
N ILE A 52 5.05 -2.52 -5.77
CA ILE A 52 5.05 -1.10 -5.35
C ILE A 52 3.70 -0.41 -5.52
N GLY A 53 2.73 -1.07 -6.18
CA GLY A 53 1.38 -0.55 -6.34
C GLY A 53 0.48 -1.48 -7.14
N SER A 54 -0.69 -0.99 -7.51
CA SER A 54 -1.65 -1.67 -8.40
C SER A 54 -1.74 -0.95 -9.74
N CYS A 55 -2.02 -1.72 -10.79
CA CYS A 55 -2.26 -1.21 -12.14
C CYS A 55 -3.77 -1.11 -12.41
N PRO A 56 -4.20 -0.27 -13.37
CA PRO A 56 -5.62 -0.06 -13.68
C PRO A 56 -6.35 -1.32 -14.19
N ALA A 57 -5.62 -2.36 -14.60
CA ALA A 57 -6.20 -3.64 -14.98
C ALA A 57 -6.51 -4.50 -13.74
N PRO A 58 -7.68 -5.16 -13.68
CA PRO A 58 -8.09 -5.93 -12.50
C PRO A 58 -7.07 -7.02 -12.18
N LYS A 59 -6.63 -7.05 -10.92
CA LYS A 59 -5.63 -7.99 -10.35
C LYS A 59 -4.21 -7.84 -10.89
N ASN A 60 -3.88 -6.75 -11.58
CA ASN A 60 -2.50 -6.47 -11.96
C ASN A 60 -1.84 -5.54 -10.92
N MET A 61 -0.62 -5.91 -10.53
CA MET A 61 0.25 -5.22 -9.61
C MET A 61 1.38 -4.56 -10.41
N CYS A 62 1.86 -3.40 -9.97
CA CYS A 62 3.07 -2.80 -10.49
C CYS A 62 4.28 -3.42 -9.79
N CYS A 63 5.14 -4.07 -10.57
CA CYS A 63 6.33 -4.78 -10.11
C CYS A 63 7.57 -4.03 -10.61
N ILE A 64 8.47 -3.65 -9.72
CA ILE A 64 9.77 -3.05 -10.08
C ILE A 64 10.90 -4.02 -9.74
N TYR A 65 11.92 -4.10 -10.58
CA TYR A 65 13.12 -4.85 -10.23
C TYR A 65 13.74 -4.23 -8.98
N GLN A 66 13.98 -5.03 -7.94
CA GLN A 66 14.65 -4.54 -6.75
C GLN A 66 16.16 -4.47 -7.05
N PRO A 67 16.79 -3.28 -7.21
CA PRO A 67 18.22 -3.22 -7.05
C PRO A 67 18.48 -3.64 -5.60
N ILE A 68 19.24 -4.71 -5.40
CA ILE A 68 19.74 -5.06 -4.07
C ILE A 68 20.65 -3.89 -3.67
N THR A 69 20.09 -2.89 -2.99
CA THR A 69 20.88 -1.89 -2.29
C THR A 69 21.52 -2.63 -1.13
N ARG A 70 22.72 -3.17 -1.37
CA ARG A 70 23.71 -3.39 -0.33
C ARG A 70 23.98 -2.01 0.27
N ASP A 71 23.30 -1.69 1.35
CA ASP A 71 23.81 -0.77 2.35
C ASP A 71 24.98 -1.53 3.02
N ASP A 72 26.20 -1.28 2.52
CA ASP A 72 27.48 -1.58 3.19
C ASP A 72 27.96 -0.31 3.92
#